data_AF-A0AAW5Z211-F1
#
_entry.id   AF-A0AAW5Z211-F1
#
_cell.length_a   1.000
_cell.length_b   1.000
_cell.length_c   1.000
_cell.angle_alpha   90.00
_cell.angle_beta   90.00
_cell.angle_gamma   90.00
#
_symmetry.space_group_name_H-M   'P 1'
#
loop_
_entity.id
_entity.type
_entity.pdbx_description
1 polymer ?
#
loop_
_entity_poly.entity_id
_entity_poly.type
_entity_poly.pdbx_seq_one_letter_code
_entity_poly.pdbx_strand_id
1 'polypeptide(L)'
;MTTLTISRKPKGIYGIPQKKTQTTQQLDKTTSAHKVIPGNQNAQQSRKQKPTGATPWRHMTKRQGKNRRRVNRLIELWPELFSLESPKPLKVGIFEDLIQDIAVRALAFGSGALRAALASYAHSPRYYRALMAGGVRYDLNSQPCGEVTQQEQQDAEARLMALKEKRKRKSNKEQAGV
;
A
#
# COMPACT_ATOMS: atom_id res chain seq x y z
N MET A 1 -45.13 -24.05 -33.45
CA MET A 1 -44.11 -23.22 -34.12
C MET A 1 -44.19 -21.81 -33.52
N THR A 2 -43.46 -21.52 -32.45
CA THR A 2 -43.51 -20.21 -31.76
C THR A 2 -42.23 -19.43 -32.06
N THR A 3 -42.37 -18.31 -32.78
CA THR A 3 -41.27 -17.42 -33.17
C THR A 3 -41.03 -16.37 -32.09
N LEU A 4 -39.89 -16.43 -31.39
CA LEU A 4 -39.48 -15.40 -30.43
C LEU A 4 -38.67 -14.31 -31.16
N THR A 5 -39.26 -13.12 -31.29
CA THR A 5 -38.64 -11.95 -31.92
C THR A 5 -37.91 -11.13 -30.85
N ILE A 6 -36.58 -11.00 -30.96
CA ILE A 6 -35.76 -10.21 -30.03
C ILE A 6 -35.36 -8.89 -30.72
N SER A 7 -35.99 -7.79 -30.31
CA SER A 7 -35.65 -6.44 -30.76
C SER A 7 -34.47 -5.88 -29.95
N ARG A 8 -33.36 -5.56 -30.62
CA ARG A 8 -32.20 -4.87 -30.03
C ARG A 8 -32.17 -3.41 -30.49
N LYS A 9 -32.21 -2.47 -29.54
CA LYS A 9 -31.95 -1.04 -29.79
C LYS A 9 -30.46 -0.74 -29.59
N PRO A 10 -29.78 -0.03 -30.50
CA PRO A 10 -28.47 0.55 -30.23
C PRO A 10 -28.62 1.98 -29.68
N LYS A 11 -27.81 2.35 -28.68
CA LYS A 11 -27.52 3.73 -28.28
C LYS A 11 -25.98 3.83 -28.32
N GLY A 12 -25.35 4.59 -29.21
CA GLY A 12 -25.44 6.05 -29.37
C GLY A 12 -24.32 6.70 -28.54
N ILE A 13 -23.06 6.66 -28.98
CA ILE A 13 -22.28 7.77 -29.59
C ILE A 13 -22.31 9.07 -28.76
N TYR A 14 -21.23 9.41 -28.05
CA TYR A 14 -20.66 10.76 -27.76
C TYR A 14 -19.29 10.48 -27.06
N GLY A 15 -18.08 10.91 -27.45
CA GLY A 15 -17.63 12.10 -28.18
C GLY A 15 -17.00 13.10 -27.20
N ILE A 16 -15.75 12.89 -26.75
CA ILE A 16 -15.04 13.82 -25.85
C ILE A 16 -14.09 14.70 -26.67
N PRO A 17 -14.23 16.04 -26.70
CA PRO A 17 -13.25 16.92 -27.33
C PRO A 17 -12.10 17.31 -26.38
N GLN A 18 -10.88 17.20 -26.90
CA GLN A 18 -9.62 17.67 -26.33
C GLN A 18 -9.58 19.21 -26.30
N LYS A 19 -9.27 19.83 -25.16
CA LYS A 19 -8.92 21.27 -25.09
C LYS A 19 -7.41 21.45 -25.06
N LYS A 20 -6.95 22.33 -25.95
CA LYS A 20 -5.57 22.73 -26.25
C LYS A 20 -4.98 23.64 -25.17
N THR A 21 -3.65 23.62 -25.13
CA THR A 21 -2.69 24.49 -24.43
C THR A 21 -2.51 25.86 -25.11
N GLN A 22 -2.28 26.90 -24.31
CA GLN A 22 -1.65 28.21 -24.62
C GLN A 22 -1.12 28.75 -23.27
N THR A 23 0.17 28.86 -23.01
CA THR A 23 1.14 29.92 -23.40
C THR A 23 0.67 31.34 -23.05
N THR A 24 1.39 32.05 -22.17
CA THR A 24 2.04 33.37 -22.39
C THR A 24 2.83 33.80 -21.14
N GLN A 25 4.04 34.32 -21.38
CA GLN A 25 5.05 34.86 -20.45
C GLN A 25 4.84 36.37 -20.18
N GLN A 26 5.75 36.96 -19.37
CA GLN A 26 6.10 38.39 -19.14
C GLN A 26 5.69 38.85 -17.72
N LEU A 27 6.54 39.22 -16.76
CA LEU A 27 7.83 39.94 -16.61
C LEU A 27 7.73 41.47 -16.74
N ASP A 28 7.58 42.16 -15.60
CA ASP A 28 8.01 43.55 -15.41
C ASP A 28 8.52 43.78 -13.97
N LYS A 29 9.57 44.60 -13.86
CA LYS A 29 10.23 45.09 -12.64
C LYS A 29 9.75 46.52 -12.36
N THR A 30 9.67 46.96 -11.10
CA THR A 30 10.19 48.28 -10.60
C THR A 30 9.93 48.51 -9.10
N THR A 31 11.02 48.72 -8.36
CA THR A 31 11.31 49.74 -7.32
C THR A 31 10.17 50.44 -6.55
N SER A 32 10.22 50.45 -5.20
CA SER A 32 10.39 51.70 -4.39
C SER A 32 10.12 51.54 -2.87
N ALA A 33 11.15 51.93 -2.10
CA ALA A 33 11.21 52.60 -0.78
C ALA A 33 10.20 52.34 0.38
N HIS A 34 10.79 51.82 1.47
CA HIS A 34 10.66 52.16 2.90
C HIS A 34 9.41 52.86 3.49
N LYS A 35 8.84 52.22 4.52
CA LYS A 35 8.55 52.88 5.81
C LYS A 35 8.55 51.89 6.99
N VAL A 36 8.83 52.44 8.17
CA VAL A 36 9.39 51.85 9.39
C VAL A 36 8.30 51.52 10.45
N ILE A 37 8.35 50.29 11.01
CA ILE A 37 8.25 49.77 12.42
C ILE A 37 7.65 50.73 13.51
N PRO A 38 6.87 50.32 14.57
CA PRO A 38 6.93 49.07 15.36
C PRO A 38 5.62 48.38 15.83
N GLY A 39 5.76 47.09 16.19
CA GLY A 39 5.21 46.54 17.45
C GLY A 39 3.77 46.04 17.47
N ASN A 40 3.60 44.71 17.49
CA ASN A 40 2.93 44.08 18.63
C ASN A 40 3.39 42.64 18.82
N GLN A 41 3.80 42.33 20.04
CA GLN A 41 4.23 41.03 20.47
C GLN A 41 3.01 40.21 20.94
N ASN A 42 3.16 38.90 20.76
CA ASN A 42 2.64 37.87 21.65
C ASN A 42 1.17 37.44 21.46
N ALA A 43 1.01 36.20 20.99
CA ALA A 43 0.40 35.11 21.77
C ALA A 43 -0.44 34.21 20.86
N GLN A 44 0.17 33.16 20.33
CA GLN A 44 -0.46 31.85 20.27
C GLN A 44 0.64 30.78 20.21
N GLN A 45 1.29 30.67 21.37
CA GLN A 45 1.46 29.39 22.05
C GLN A 45 1.64 28.18 21.12
N SER A 46 2.90 27.84 20.86
CA SER A 46 3.43 26.54 21.25
C SER A 46 2.40 25.41 21.36
N ARG A 47 1.96 24.87 20.22
CA ARG A 47 1.76 23.42 20.15
C ARG A 47 3.01 22.81 19.55
N LYS A 48 4.12 22.95 20.29
CA LYS A 48 5.24 22.02 20.19
C LYS A 48 4.59 20.65 20.27
N GLN A 49 4.48 19.95 19.14
CA GLN A 49 4.16 18.54 19.15
C GLN A 49 5.23 17.92 20.00
N LYS A 50 4.87 17.62 21.25
CA LYS A 50 5.67 16.85 22.19
C LYS A 50 6.13 15.64 21.38
N PRO A 51 7.44 15.41 21.18
CA PRO A 51 7.85 14.15 20.60
C PRO A 51 7.36 13.11 21.60
N THR A 52 6.29 12.41 21.26
CA THR A 52 5.88 11.22 21.99
C THR A 52 7.01 10.24 21.77
N GLY A 53 8.03 10.32 22.65
CA GLY A 53 9.17 9.41 22.74
C GLY A 53 8.77 8.01 23.20
N ALA A 54 7.54 7.59 22.89
CA ALA A 54 7.13 6.21 22.94
C ALA A 54 7.37 5.65 21.54
N THR A 55 8.33 4.75 21.43
CA THR A 55 8.49 3.87 20.26
C THR A 55 7.10 3.48 19.74
N PRO A 56 6.76 3.70 18.46
CA PRO A 56 5.42 3.45 17.89
C PRO A 56 5.02 1.96 17.95
N TRP A 57 5.90 1.11 18.47
CA TRP A 57 5.75 -0.33 18.67
C TRP A 57 5.28 -0.72 20.08
N ARG A 58 5.12 0.23 21.00
CA ARG A 58 4.83 -0.04 22.43
C ARG A 58 3.43 -0.64 22.70
N HIS A 59 2.54 -0.62 21.70
CA HIS A 59 1.18 -1.20 21.79
C HIS A 59 0.92 -2.25 20.69
N MET A 60 1.94 -2.96 20.22
CA MET A 60 1.68 -4.13 19.38
C MET A 60 1.20 -5.31 20.22
N THR A 61 0.18 -6.00 19.71
CA THR A 61 -0.25 -7.27 20.31
C THR A 61 0.90 -8.28 20.22
N LYS A 62 1.00 -9.20 21.19
CA LYS A 62 2.01 -10.28 21.20
C LYS A 62 2.03 -11.04 19.86
N ARG A 63 0.85 -11.27 19.27
CA ARG A 63 0.66 -11.90 17.95
C ARG A 63 1.32 -11.09 16.83
N GLN A 64 1.08 -9.78 16.77
CA GLN A 64 1.69 -8.91 15.76
C GLN A 64 3.22 -8.91 15.89
N GLY A 65 3.76 -8.88 17.10
CA GLY A 65 5.21 -8.94 17.33
C GLY A 65 5.84 -10.26 16.87
N LYS A 66 5.17 -11.39 17.16
CA LYS A 66 5.57 -12.72 16.68
C LYS A 66 5.56 -12.80 15.15
N ASN A 67 4.50 -12.29 14.51
CA ASN A 67 4.39 -12.29 13.06
C ASN A 67 5.45 -11.40 12.40
N ARG A 68 5.75 -10.23 12.97
CA ARG A 68 6.82 -9.36 12.47
C ARG A 68 8.18 -10.07 12.50
N ARG A 69 8.52 -10.77 13.60
CA ARG A 69 9.75 -11.58 13.68
C ARG A 69 9.80 -12.67 12.62
N ARG A 70 8.68 -13.34 12.35
CA ARG A 70 8.59 -14.37 11.30
C ARG A 70 8.78 -13.78 9.90
N VAL A 71 8.22 -12.60 9.63
CA VAL A 71 8.40 -11.88 8.36
C VAL A 71 9.85 -11.41 8.18
N ASN A 72 10.49 -10.89 9.23
CA ASN A 72 11.91 -10.53 9.15
C ASN A 72 12.78 -11.75 8.84
N ARG A 73 12.55 -12.88 9.53
CA ARG A 73 13.27 -14.12 9.26
C ARG A 73 13.02 -14.65 7.84
N LEU A 74 11.81 -14.47 7.30
CA LEU A 74 11.48 -14.81 5.91
C LEU A 74 12.35 -14.01 4.93
N ILE A 75 12.55 -12.72 5.20
CA ILE A 75 13.36 -11.82 4.35
C ILE A 75 14.85 -12.15 4.47
N GLU A 76 15.33 -12.49 5.66
CA GLU A 76 16.72 -12.94 5.87
C GLU A 76 17.03 -14.23 5.08
N LEU A 77 16.07 -15.14 4.97
CA LEU A 77 16.25 -16.41 4.26
C LEU A 77 16.11 -16.27 2.74
N TRP A 78 15.22 -15.38 2.28
CA TRP A 78 14.93 -15.18 0.85
C TRP A 78 14.92 -13.68 0.49
N PRO A 79 16.09 -13.00 0.51
CA PRO A 79 16.19 -11.56 0.27
C PRO A 79 15.85 -11.15 -1.16
N GLU A 80 16.05 -12.04 -2.13
CA GLU A 80 15.79 -11.79 -3.56
C GLU A 80 14.29 -11.59 -3.86
N LEU A 81 13.45 -12.37 -3.17
CA LEU A 81 12.00 -12.37 -3.36
C LEU A 81 11.29 -11.43 -2.40
N PHE A 82 11.68 -11.42 -1.12
CA PHE A 82 10.98 -10.66 -0.09
C PHE A 82 11.73 -9.38 0.29
N SER A 83 11.04 -8.24 0.17
CA SER A 83 11.51 -6.95 0.67
C SER A 83 10.44 -6.28 1.55
N LEU A 84 10.88 -5.61 2.63
CA LEU A 84 10.00 -4.80 3.49
C LEU A 84 9.62 -3.48 2.84
N GLU A 85 10.51 -2.91 2.05
CA GLU A 85 10.36 -1.57 1.49
C GLU A 85 9.54 -1.61 0.20
N SER A 86 9.97 -2.49 -0.72
CA SER A 86 9.44 -2.66 -2.07
C SER A 86 8.98 -4.11 -2.28
N PRO A 87 7.83 -4.51 -1.72
CA PRO A 87 7.32 -5.86 -1.90
C PRO A 87 6.99 -6.12 -3.37
N LYS A 88 7.39 -7.29 -3.87
CA LYS A 88 7.08 -7.75 -5.23
C LYS A 88 5.82 -8.63 -5.22
N PRO A 89 4.98 -8.61 -6.29
CA PRO A 89 3.87 -9.56 -6.42
C PRO A 89 4.39 -11.01 -6.45
N LEU A 90 3.90 -11.85 -5.55
CA LEU A 90 4.35 -13.24 -5.43
C LEU A 90 3.60 -14.15 -6.40
N LYS A 91 4.27 -15.22 -6.84
CA LYS A 91 3.65 -16.35 -7.54
C LYS A 91 2.48 -16.95 -6.75
N VAL A 92 1.44 -17.37 -7.45
CA VAL A 92 0.32 -18.11 -6.85
C VAL A 92 0.82 -19.50 -6.48
N GLY A 93 0.67 -19.92 -5.22
CA GLY A 93 1.21 -21.20 -4.73
C GLY A 93 2.68 -21.17 -4.32
N ILE A 94 3.26 -19.99 -4.05
CA ILE A 94 4.65 -19.87 -3.56
C ILE A 94 4.88 -20.58 -2.21
N PHE A 95 3.83 -20.95 -1.49
CA PHE A 95 3.94 -21.59 -0.19
C PHE A 95 4.50 -23.01 -0.30
N GLU A 96 4.04 -23.77 -1.29
CA GLU A 96 4.48 -25.11 -1.60
C GLU A 96 5.96 -25.12 -2.00
N ASP A 97 6.35 -24.18 -2.87
CA ASP A 97 7.75 -24.00 -3.31
C ASP A 97 8.67 -23.69 -2.11
N LEU A 98 8.23 -22.81 -1.21
CA LEU A 98 8.98 -22.47 0.01
C LEU A 98 9.11 -23.65 0.98
N ILE A 99 8.08 -24.49 1.11
CA ILE A 99 8.16 -25.71 1.93
C ILE A 99 9.20 -26.67 1.36
N GLN A 100 9.22 -26.85 0.04
CA GLN A 100 10.18 -27.72 -0.61
C GLN A 100 11.61 -27.21 -0.42
N ASP A 101 11.84 -25.90 -0.60
CA ASP A 101 13.15 -25.29 -0.37
C ASP A 101 13.60 -25.37 1.10
N ILE A 102 12.68 -25.21 2.05
CA ILE A 102 12.96 -25.42 3.48
C ILE A 102 13.41 -26.87 3.74
N ALA A 103 12.76 -27.85 3.13
CA ALA A 103 13.11 -29.26 3.28
C ALA A 103 14.49 -29.56 2.68
N VAL A 104 14.79 -29.01 1.50
CA VAL A 104 16.09 -29.17 0.82
C VAL A 104 17.22 -28.52 1.62
N ARG A 105 17.01 -27.32 2.16
CA ARG A 105 18.00 -26.57 2.93
C ARG A 105 18.04 -26.93 4.42
N ALA A 106 17.19 -27.88 4.86
CA ALA A 106 17.01 -28.26 6.26
C ALA A 106 16.80 -27.04 7.21
N LEU A 107 16.02 -26.05 6.76
CA LEU A 107 15.80 -24.83 7.54
C LEU A 107 14.86 -25.08 8.71
N ALA A 108 15.20 -24.54 9.89
CA ALA A 108 14.36 -24.61 11.09
C ALA A 108 13.17 -23.61 11.01
N PHE A 109 12.30 -23.77 10.02
CA PHE A 109 11.14 -22.90 9.77
C PHE A 109 9.86 -23.74 9.63
N GLY A 110 9.00 -23.72 10.65
CA GLY A 110 7.76 -24.52 10.64
C GLY A 110 6.71 -24.02 9.63
N SER A 111 6.00 -24.94 8.98
CA SER A 111 4.96 -24.65 7.97
C SER A 111 3.87 -23.70 8.46
N GLY A 112 3.39 -23.87 9.70
CA GLY A 112 2.42 -22.96 10.31
C GLY A 112 2.97 -21.56 10.59
N ALA A 113 4.28 -21.45 10.88
CA ALA A 113 4.94 -20.16 11.00
C ALA A 113 5.09 -19.49 9.62
N LEU A 114 5.35 -20.26 8.58
CA LEU A 114 5.49 -19.78 7.20
C LEU A 114 4.17 -19.22 6.68
N ARG A 115 3.08 -19.96 6.85
CA ARG A 115 1.74 -19.50 6.47
C ARG A 115 1.37 -18.20 7.19
N ALA A 116 1.68 -18.09 8.47
CA ALA A 116 1.44 -16.86 9.24
C ALA A 116 2.32 -15.69 8.79
N ALA A 117 3.58 -15.95 8.40
CA ALA A 117 4.50 -14.95 7.87
C ALA A 117 4.00 -14.42 6.52
N LEU A 118 3.72 -15.32 5.57
CA LEU A 118 3.21 -14.99 4.24
C LEU A 118 1.88 -14.24 4.32
N ALA A 119 0.94 -14.70 5.16
CA ALA A 119 -0.32 -13.98 5.35
C ALA A 119 -0.11 -12.57 5.90
N SER A 120 0.86 -12.38 6.80
CA SER A 120 1.16 -11.05 7.34
C SER A 120 1.84 -10.16 6.31
N TYR A 121 2.69 -10.74 5.45
CA TYR A 121 3.36 -10.05 4.34
C TYR A 121 2.35 -9.62 3.27
N ALA A 122 1.53 -10.54 2.77
CA ALA A 122 0.53 -10.30 1.74
C ALA A 122 -0.59 -9.34 2.19
N HIS A 123 -0.90 -9.29 3.49
CA HIS A 123 -1.87 -8.34 4.04
C HIS A 123 -1.28 -6.98 4.43
N SER A 124 0.01 -6.74 4.13
CA SER A 124 0.63 -5.45 4.37
C SER A 124 0.09 -4.39 3.42
N PRO A 125 -0.15 -3.13 3.87
CA PRO A 125 -0.51 -2.04 2.98
C PRO A 125 0.47 -1.85 1.82
N ARG A 126 1.76 -2.14 2.05
CA ARG A 126 2.79 -2.03 1.00
C ARG A 126 2.58 -3.06 -0.09
N TYR A 127 2.22 -4.29 0.29
CA TYR A 127 1.95 -5.37 -0.65
C TYR A 127 0.73 -5.08 -1.51
N TYR A 128 -0.35 -4.55 -0.93
CA TYR A 128 -1.51 -4.15 -1.73
C TYR A 128 -1.18 -3.05 -2.74
N ARG A 129 -0.31 -2.10 -2.39
CA ARG A 129 0.15 -1.07 -3.34
C ARG A 129 0.97 -1.68 -4.49
N ALA A 130 1.78 -2.70 -4.21
CA ALA A 130 2.50 -3.42 -5.24
C ALA A 130 1.56 -4.21 -6.15
N LEU A 131 0.52 -4.85 -5.60
CA LEU A 131 -0.51 -5.51 -6.40
C LEU A 131 -1.28 -4.51 -7.27
N MET A 132 -1.66 -3.35 -6.73
CA MET A 132 -2.36 -2.30 -7.48
C MET A 132 -1.53 -1.72 -8.63
N ALA A 133 -0.19 -1.70 -8.49
CA ALA A 133 0.69 -1.31 -9.59
C ALA A 133 0.66 -2.33 -10.75
N GLY A 134 0.17 -3.55 -10.49
CA GLY A 134 0.10 -4.64 -11.44
C GLY A 134 1.47 -5.21 -11.79
N GLY A 135 1.56 -5.81 -12.97
CA GLY A 135 2.79 -6.35 -13.52
C GLY A 135 2.98 -7.84 -13.26
N VAL A 136 4.24 -8.25 -13.37
CA VAL A 136 4.65 -9.65 -13.37
C VAL A 136 4.81 -10.17 -11.94
N ARG A 137 4.47 -11.44 -11.74
CA ARG A 137 4.67 -12.16 -10.47
C ARG A 137 6.04 -12.82 -10.46
N TYR A 138 6.61 -12.95 -9.27
CA TYR A 138 7.94 -13.52 -9.10
C TYR A 138 7.90 -14.84 -8.34
N ASP A 139 8.67 -15.81 -8.83
CA ASP A 139 8.97 -17.07 -8.15
C ASP A 139 10.14 -16.91 -7.15
N LEU A 140 10.46 -17.98 -6.42
CA LEU A 140 11.56 -18.10 -5.46
C LEU A 140 12.91 -17.64 -6.03
N ASN A 141 13.14 -17.91 -7.32
CA ASN A 141 14.36 -17.56 -8.04
C ASN A 141 14.27 -16.20 -8.74
N SER A 142 13.34 -15.34 -8.32
CA SER A 142 13.03 -14.04 -8.96
C SER A 142 12.67 -14.15 -10.44
N GLN A 143 12.18 -15.31 -10.88
CA GLN A 143 11.77 -15.51 -12.27
C GLN A 143 10.32 -15.05 -12.48
N PRO A 144 10.02 -14.45 -13.64
CA PRO A 144 8.67 -14.02 -13.99
C PRO A 144 7.75 -15.24 -14.12
N CYS A 145 6.69 -15.30 -13.32
CA CYS A 145 5.74 -16.41 -13.24
C CYS A 145 4.29 -15.91 -13.29
N GLY A 146 3.88 -15.46 -14.47
CA GLY A 146 2.54 -14.94 -14.73
C GLY A 146 2.36 -13.47 -14.33
N GLU A 147 1.13 -12.98 -14.42
CA GLU A 147 0.81 -11.57 -14.25
C GLU A 147 -0.28 -11.36 -13.19
N VAL A 148 -0.35 -10.14 -12.65
CA VAL A 148 -1.42 -9.71 -11.75
C VAL A 148 -2.62 -9.28 -12.57
N THR A 149 -3.74 -9.98 -12.39
CA THR A 149 -4.98 -9.68 -13.12
C THR A 149 -5.63 -8.38 -12.64
N GLN A 150 -6.39 -7.70 -13.51
CA GLN A 150 -7.10 -6.47 -13.13
C GLN A 150 -8.06 -6.68 -11.95
N GLN A 151 -8.70 -7.85 -11.86
CA GLN A 151 -9.56 -8.20 -10.73
C GLN A 151 -8.80 -8.16 -9.40
N GLU A 152 -7.59 -8.73 -9.37
CA GLU A 152 -6.76 -8.74 -8.16
C GLU A 152 -6.27 -7.33 -7.79
N GLN A 153 -6.07 -6.46 -8.77
CA GLN A 153 -5.72 -5.05 -8.53
C GLN A 153 -6.88 -4.31 -7.84
N GLN A 154 -8.11 -4.49 -8.33
CA GLN A 154 -9.32 -3.91 -7.74
C GLN A 154 -9.57 -4.45 -6.32
N ASP A 155 -9.41 -5.76 -6.13
CA ASP A 155 -9.54 -6.39 -4.82
C ASP A 155 -8.49 -5.86 -3.82
N ALA A 156 -7.25 -5.67 -4.29
CA ALA A 156 -6.18 -5.09 -3.47
C ALA A 156 -6.50 -3.64 -3.05
N GLU A 157 -7.06 -2.84 -3.97
CA GLU A 157 -7.51 -1.48 -3.67
C GLU A 157 -8.62 -1.47 -2.61
N ALA A 158 -9.66 -2.29 -2.79
CA ALA A 158 -10.75 -2.41 -1.83
C ALA A 158 -10.25 -2.83 -0.43
N ARG A 159 -9.33 -3.79 -0.37
CA ARG A 159 -8.71 -4.23 0.90
C ARG A 159 -7.87 -3.13 1.55
N LEU A 160 -7.16 -2.33 0.75
CA LEU A 160 -6.37 -1.21 1.25
C LEU A 160 -7.28 -0.10 1.82
N MET A 161 -8.39 0.21 1.16
CA MET A 161 -9.39 1.16 1.67
C MET A 161 -10.00 0.69 2.98
N ALA A 162 -10.43 -0.58 3.06
CA ALA A 162 -10.97 -1.16 4.29
C ALA A 162 -9.95 -1.13 5.45
N LEU A 163 -8.66 -1.33 5.16
CA LEU A 163 -7.61 -1.23 6.17
C LEU A 163 -7.40 0.20 6.67
N LYS A 164 -7.46 1.19 5.77
CA LYS A 164 -7.39 2.62 6.12
C LYS A 164 -8.59 3.03 6.99
N GLU A 165 -9.80 2.61 6.63
CA GLU A 165 -11.01 2.90 7.39
C GLU A 165 -10.95 2.29 8.81
N LYS A 166 -10.54 1.01 8.92
CA LYS A 166 -10.34 0.36 10.22
C LYS A 166 -9.34 1.11 11.10
N ARG A 167 -8.26 1.65 10.53
CA ARG A 167 -7.28 2.47 11.26
C ARG A 167 -7.89 3.79 11.72
N LYS A 168 -8.63 4.49 10.84
CA LYS A 168 -9.32 5.75 11.17
C LYS A 168 -10.34 5.56 12.30
N ARG A 169 -11.10 4.46 12.29
CA ARG A 169 -12.08 4.14 13.35
C ARG A 169 -11.40 3.89 14.70
N LYS A 170 -10.25 3.22 14.71
CA LYS A 170 -9.46 3.02 15.94
C LYS A 170 -8.89 4.32 16.48
N SER A 171 -8.26 5.14 15.63
CA SER A 171 -7.72 6.42 16.06
C SER A 171 -8.80 7.36 16.58
N ASN A 172 -9.98 7.36 15.97
CA ASN A 172 -11.12 8.16 16.44
C ASN A 172 -11.64 7.68 17.79
N LYS A 173 -11.68 6.35 18.03
CA LYS A 173 -12.08 5.79 19.33
C LYS A 173 -11.07 6.11 20.44
N GLU A 174 -9.78 6.02 20.14
CA GLU A 174 -8.69 6.36 21.09
C GLU A 174 -8.69 7.85 21.44
N GLN A 175 -9.03 8.73 20.48
CA GLN A 175 -9.17 10.18 20.72
C GLN A 175 -10.45 10.55 21.49
N ALA A 176 -11.51 9.74 21.35
CA ALA A 176 -12.79 9.94 22.04
C ALA A 176 -12.79 9.45 23.51
N GLY A 177 -11.68 8.90 24.03
CA GLY A 177 -11.48 8.68 25.46
C GLY A 177 -12.49 7.77 26.14
N VAL A 178 -12.84 6.64 25.52
CA VAL A 178 -13.59 5.52 26.15
C VAL A 178 -12.69 4.31 26.33
#